data_AF-A0A4Q4C166-F1
#
_entry.id   AF-A0A4Q4C166-F1
#
_cell.length_a   1.000
_cell.length_b   1.000
_cell.length_c   1.000
_cell.angle_alpha   90.00
_cell.angle_beta   90.00
_cell.angle_gamma   90.00
#
_symmetry.space_group_name_H-M   'P 1'
#
loop_
_entity.id
_entity.type
_entity.pdbx_description
1 polymer ?
#
loop_
_entity_poly.entity_id
_entity_poly.type
_entity_poly.pdbx_seq_one_letter_code
_entity_poly.pdbx_strand_id
1 'polypeptide(L)'
;MKSSNAKVVVWSMGGWDVYDHYVDGKVLKEQSPEYARYYRSRLEKGLAAFGPKTQVFIPKVACYDQPKFEVEGQDLALDRNDPARAKALNAIIDDFAKAHSDRVHAVDPSSWLCKDGKPIEKIDGKVVREDGVHYTSDGAKKFWAWLMPQLKSHL
;
A
#
# COMPACT_ATOMS: atom_id res chain seq x y z
N MET A 1 -6.28 -2.15 -25.23
CA MET A 1 -5.28 -1.53 -24.34
C MET A 1 -3.98 -2.30 -24.53
N LYS A 2 -2.86 -1.67 -24.90
CA LYS A 2 -1.58 -2.40 -25.04
C LYS A 2 -1.14 -2.83 -23.63
N SER A 3 -1.03 -4.13 -23.37
CA SER A 3 -0.52 -4.62 -22.10
C SER A 3 0.95 -4.21 -21.97
N SER A 4 1.36 -3.79 -20.78
CA SER A 4 2.77 -3.56 -20.47
C SER A 4 3.58 -4.86 -20.66
N ASN A 5 4.73 -4.79 -21.34
CA ASN A 5 5.69 -5.89 -21.45
C ASN A 5 6.59 -6.03 -20.21
N ALA A 6 6.28 -5.33 -19.12
CA ALA A 6 7.03 -5.43 -17.88
C ALA A 6 6.97 -6.88 -17.34
N LYS A 7 8.14 -7.46 -17.06
CA LYS A 7 8.24 -8.75 -16.37
C LYS A 7 7.82 -8.64 -14.90
N VAL A 8 8.16 -7.52 -14.27
CA VAL A 8 7.90 -7.22 -12.86
C VAL A 8 7.25 -5.85 -12.74
N VAL A 9 6.22 -5.74 -11.91
CA VAL A 9 5.55 -4.48 -11.54
C VAL A 9 5.58 -4.36 -10.03
N VAL A 10 6.04 -3.21 -9.52
CA VAL A 10 5.82 -2.82 -8.12
C VAL A 10 4.60 -1.89 -8.11
N TRP A 11 3.51 -2.38 -7.54
CA TRP A 11 2.23 -1.66 -7.51
C TRP A 11 2.04 -1.02 -6.13
N SER A 12 2.68 0.12 -5.93
CA SER A 12 2.61 0.86 -4.67
C SER A 12 1.28 1.60 -4.53
N MET A 13 0.51 1.24 -3.51
CA MET A 13 -0.80 1.79 -3.18
C MET A 13 -0.92 1.95 -1.65
N GLY A 14 -2.09 2.37 -1.15
CA GLY A 14 -2.39 2.32 0.28
C GLY A 14 -2.60 3.68 0.93
N GLY A 15 -1.72 4.66 0.68
CA GLY A 15 -1.76 5.96 1.37
C GLY A 15 -3.08 6.73 1.20
N TRP A 16 -3.79 6.50 0.09
CA TRP A 16 -5.13 7.05 -0.17
C TRP A 16 -6.26 6.03 -0.04
N ASP A 17 -5.92 4.74 0.01
CA ASP A 17 -6.89 3.65 0.05
C ASP A 17 -7.38 3.35 1.47
N VAL A 18 -6.76 3.97 2.48
CA VAL A 18 -7.20 3.90 3.89
C VAL A 18 -8.39 4.81 4.20
N TYR A 19 -8.74 5.73 3.29
CA TYR A 19 -9.88 6.63 3.47
C TYR A 19 -11.19 5.99 2.99
N ASP A 20 -12.29 6.57 3.42
CA ASP A 20 -13.60 6.28 2.84
C ASP A 20 -13.63 6.79 1.38
N HIS A 21 -14.17 6.00 0.46
CA HIS A 21 -14.20 6.37 -0.96
C HIS A 21 -15.61 6.77 -1.38
N TYR A 22 -15.72 7.86 -2.12
CA TYR A 22 -16.95 8.24 -2.78
C TYR A 22 -17.02 7.60 -4.17
N VAL A 23 -17.96 6.69 -4.36
CA VAL A 23 -18.13 5.91 -5.60
C VAL A 23 -19.61 5.96 -6.01
N ASP A 24 -19.87 6.43 -7.23
CA ASP A 24 -21.21 6.46 -7.83
C ASP A 24 -22.31 7.05 -6.92
N GLY A 25 -22.00 8.18 -6.27
CA GLY A 25 -22.96 8.86 -5.40
C GLY A 25 -22.98 8.39 -3.95
N LYS A 26 -22.15 7.42 -3.57
CA LYS A 26 -22.18 6.78 -2.25
C LYS A 26 -20.80 6.78 -1.59
N VAL A 27 -20.79 6.97 -0.27
CA VAL A 27 -19.59 6.78 0.54
C VAL A 27 -19.47 5.31 0.92
N LEU A 28 -18.37 4.68 0.51
CA LEU A 28 -17.95 3.36 0.94
C LEU A 28 -16.97 3.53 2.11
N LYS A 29 -17.37 3.07 3.30
CA LYS A 29 -16.49 3.08 4.48
C LYS A 29 -15.36 2.10 4.28
N GLU A 30 -14.10 2.48 4.49
CA GLU A 30 -12.94 1.64 4.16
C GLU A 30 -13.02 0.23 4.79
N GLN A 31 -13.45 0.15 6.05
CA GLN A 31 -13.56 -1.12 6.79
C GLN A 31 -14.83 -1.93 6.44
N SER A 32 -15.63 -1.47 5.49
CA SER A 32 -16.89 -2.13 5.13
C SER A 32 -16.71 -3.27 4.12
N PRO A 33 -17.59 -4.29 4.13
CA PRO A 33 -17.64 -5.30 3.08
C PRO A 33 -17.85 -4.71 1.68
N GLU A 34 -18.58 -3.60 1.55
CA GLU A 34 -18.83 -2.90 0.29
C GLU A 34 -17.52 -2.35 -0.29
N TYR A 35 -16.72 -1.70 0.55
CA TYR A 35 -15.40 -1.21 0.15
C TYR A 35 -14.46 -2.37 -0.21
N ALA A 36 -14.44 -3.44 0.57
CA ALA A 36 -13.62 -4.62 0.27
C ALA A 36 -13.93 -5.22 -1.11
N ARG A 37 -15.22 -5.34 -1.46
CA ARG A 37 -15.66 -5.77 -2.80
C ARG A 37 -15.23 -4.79 -3.89
N TYR A 38 -15.42 -3.50 -3.65
CA TYR A 38 -15.01 -2.44 -4.57
C TYR A 38 -13.49 -2.48 -4.82
N TYR A 39 -12.67 -2.42 -3.77
CA TYR A 39 -11.22 -2.42 -3.86
C TYR A 39 -10.70 -3.67 -4.56
N ARG A 40 -11.22 -4.86 -4.21
CA ARG A 40 -10.90 -6.10 -4.91
C ARG A 40 -11.22 -6.01 -6.41
N SER A 41 -12.38 -5.47 -6.79
CA SER A 41 -12.71 -5.30 -8.21
C SER A 41 -11.73 -4.37 -8.96
N ARG A 42 -11.16 -3.37 -8.26
CA ARG A 42 -10.13 -2.48 -8.82
C ARG A 42 -8.80 -3.20 -9.00
N LEU A 43 -8.42 -4.03 -8.03
CA LEU A 43 -7.25 -4.92 -8.12
C LEU A 43 -7.36 -5.88 -9.30
N GLU A 44 -8.50 -6.58 -9.44
CA GLU A 44 -8.75 -7.49 -10.57
C GLU A 44 -8.65 -6.77 -11.91
N LYS A 45 -9.28 -5.59 -12.03
CA LYS A 45 -9.22 -4.78 -13.25
C LYS A 45 -7.80 -4.32 -13.58
N GLY A 46 -7.00 -3.96 -12.58
CA GLY A 46 -5.60 -3.58 -12.79
C GLY A 46 -4.70 -4.76 -13.15
N LEU A 47 -4.85 -5.91 -12.49
CA LEU A 47 -4.10 -7.12 -12.82
C LEU A 47 -4.38 -7.59 -14.26
N ALA A 48 -5.63 -7.51 -14.72
CA ALA A 48 -6.03 -7.81 -16.09
C ALA A 48 -5.39 -6.88 -17.15
N ALA A 49 -4.92 -5.69 -16.75
CA ALA A 49 -4.20 -4.79 -17.63
C ALA A 49 -2.71 -5.17 -17.82
N PHE A 50 -2.16 -6.00 -16.94
CA PHE A 50 -0.80 -6.50 -17.04
C PHE A 50 -0.71 -7.75 -17.92
N GLY A 51 0.45 -8.01 -18.51
CA GLY A 51 0.66 -9.25 -19.28
C GLY A 51 0.48 -10.49 -18.39
N PRO A 52 0.03 -11.64 -18.91
CA PRO A 52 -0.31 -12.83 -18.11
C PRO A 52 0.85 -13.40 -17.27
N LYS A 53 2.09 -13.08 -17.66
CA LYS A 53 3.33 -13.53 -16.98
C LYS A 53 3.96 -12.47 -16.07
N THR A 54 3.40 -11.26 -16.02
CA THR A 54 3.94 -10.18 -15.19
C THR A 54 3.79 -10.53 -13.72
N GLN A 55 4.91 -10.55 -13.00
CA GLN A 55 4.96 -10.69 -11.55
C GLN A 55 4.68 -9.35 -10.90
N VAL A 56 3.76 -9.30 -9.94
CA VAL A 56 3.25 -8.08 -9.34
C VAL A 56 3.55 -8.10 -7.85
N PHE A 57 4.23 -7.08 -7.37
CA PHE A 57 4.56 -6.92 -5.96
C PHE A 57 3.77 -5.74 -5.41
N ILE A 58 2.94 -5.99 -4.41
CA ILE A 58 2.09 -4.97 -3.77
C ILE A 58 2.65 -4.74 -2.36
N PRO A 59 3.33 -3.60 -2.11
CA PRO A 59 3.67 -3.20 -0.77
C PRO A 59 2.40 -2.99 0.06
N LYS A 60 2.33 -3.64 1.21
CA LYS A 60 1.29 -3.45 2.22
C LYS A 60 1.38 -2.05 2.82
N VAL A 61 0.26 -1.58 3.33
CA VAL A 61 0.18 -0.31 4.04
C VAL A 61 0.92 -0.45 5.37
N ALA A 62 1.95 0.38 5.55
CA ALA A 62 2.70 0.47 6.79
C ALA A 62 1.99 1.40 7.79
N CYS A 63 2.49 1.40 9.03
CA CYS A 63 2.14 2.41 10.02
C CYS A 63 2.55 3.83 9.56
N TYR A 64 1.66 4.80 9.78
CA TYR A 64 1.85 6.22 9.48
C TYR A 64 1.82 7.08 10.75
N ASP A 65 2.46 8.25 10.66
CA ASP A 65 2.44 9.29 11.69
C ASP A 65 2.18 10.67 11.08
N GLN A 66 1.15 10.77 10.25
CA GLN A 66 0.86 12.03 9.59
C GLN A 66 0.55 13.12 10.62
N PRO A 67 1.19 14.29 10.55
CA PRO A 67 0.74 15.46 11.30
C PRO A 67 -0.69 15.85 10.92
N LYS A 68 -1.36 16.56 11.83
CA LYS A 68 -2.70 17.11 11.61
C LYS A 68 -2.79 17.79 10.24
N PHE A 69 -3.78 17.40 9.44
CA PHE A 69 -3.99 17.92 8.09
C PHE A 69 -5.49 18.12 7.83
N GLU A 70 -5.93 19.36 7.95
CA GLU A 70 -7.35 19.71 7.80
C GLU A 70 -7.73 19.99 6.35
N VAL A 71 -8.79 19.35 5.88
CA VAL A 71 -9.46 19.61 4.60
C VAL A 71 -10.94 19.75 4.86
N GLU A 72 -11.54 20.88 4.46
CA GLU A 72 -12.97 21.16 4.68
C GLU A 72 -13.42 20.95 6.14
N GLY A 73 -12.55 21.30 7.10
CA GLY A 73 -12.81 21.15 8.54
C GLY A 73 -12.66 19.72 9.08
N GLN A 74 -12.17 18.77 8.30
CA GLN A 74 -11.89 17.39 8.71
C GLN A 74 -10.38 17.13 8.77
N ASP A 75 -9.89 16.59 9.87
CA ASP A 75 -8.50 16.17 10.00
C ASP A 75 -8.28 14.79 9.37
N LEU A 76 -7.67 14.78 8.19
CA LEU A 76 -7.39 13.57 7.43
C LEU A 76 -6.25 12.72 8.03
N ALA A 77 -5.51 13.25 9.01
CA ALA A 77 -4.47 12.48 9.70
C ALA A 77 -5.06 11.34 10.52
N LEU A 78 -6.24 11.55 11.11
CA LEU A 78 -6.89 10.56 11.98
C LEU A 78 -7.18 9.25 11.25
N ASP A 79 -7.73 9.33 10.03
CA ASP A 79 -8.03 8.14 9.23
C ASP A 79 -6.76 7.46 8.72
N ARG A 80 -5.76 8.24 8.25
CA ARG A 80 -4.53 7.65 7.71
C ARG A 80 -3.68 6.99 8.79
N ASN A 81 -3.68 7.54 10.00
CA ASN A 81 -2.92 7.02 11.12
C ASN A 81 -3.66 5.89 11.86
N ASP A 82 -4.92 5.60 11.53
CA ASP A 82 -5.67 4.52 12.17
C ASP A 82 -5.14 3.13 11.75
N PRO A 83 -4.53 2.36 12.68
CA PRO A 83 -4.02 1.04 12.36
C PRO A 83 -5.11 0.03 11.98
N ALA A 84 -6.37 0.24 12.39
CA ALA A 84 -7.48 -0.62 12.02
C ALA A 84 -7.82 -0.49 10.53
N ARG A 85 -7.76 0.73 9.97
CA ARG A 85 -7.93 0.98 8.53
C ARG A 85 -6.81 0.34 7.71
N ALA A 86 -5.55 0.55 8.11
CA ALA A 86 -4.42 -0.11 7.45
C ALA A 86 -4.54 -1.66 7.51
N LYS A 87 -5.00 -2.20 8.64
CA LYS A 87 -5.22 -3.65 8.80
C LYS A 87 -6.32 -4.18 7.88
N ALA A 88 -7.45 -3.47 7.76
CA ALA A 88 -8.56 -3.87 6.90
C ALA A 88 -8.13 -3.91 5.42
N LEU A 89 -7.47 -2.86 4.95
CA LEU A 89 -6.94 -2.81 3.59
C LEU A 89 -5.90 -3.91 3.32
N ASN A 90 -4.98 -4.12 4.26
CA ASN A 90 -3.95 -5.15 4.15
C ASN A 90 -4.53 -6.57 4.07
N ALA A 91 -5.66 -6.83 4.74
CA ALA A 91 -6.35 -8.12 4.62
C ALA A 91 -6.88 -8.34 3.20
N ILE A 92 -7.40 -7.30 2.54
CA ILE A 92 -7.86 -7.38 1.14
C ILE A 92 -6.67 -7.66 0.21
N ILE A 93 -5.52 -7.01 0.42
CA ILE A 93 -4.29 -7.23 -0.34
C ILE A 93 -3.78 -8.66 -0.17
N ASP A 94 -3.74 -9.17 1.08
CA ASP A 94 -3.31 -10.53 1.38
C ASP A 94 -4.22 -11.57 0.70
N ASP A 95 -5.55 -11.39 0.79
CA ASP A 95 -6.52 -12.28 0.15
C ASP A 95 -6.42 -12.24 -1.38
N PHE A 96 -6.16 -11.07 -1.97
CA PHE A 96 -5.94 -10.92 -3.40
C PHE A 96 -4.65 -11.61 -3.84
N ALA A 97 -3.55 -11.42 -3.12
CA ALA A 97 -2.29 -12.10 -3.40
C ALA A 97 -2.42 -13.62 -3.28
N LYS A 98 -3.15 -14.11 -2.26
CA LYS A 98 -3.46 -15.54 -2.10
C LYS A 98 -4.28 -16.10 -3.25
N ALA A 99 -5.24 -15.35 -3.78
CA ALA A 99 -6.07 -15.77 -4.90
C ALA A 99 -5.31 -15.81 -6.24
N HIS A 100 -4.22 -15.04 -6.37
CA HIS A 100 -3.38 -14.92 -7.56
C HIS A 100 -1.91 -15.27 -7.25
N SER A 101 -1.69 -16.30 -6.43
CA SER A 101 -0.39 -16.61 -5.82
C SER A 101 0.68 -17.06 -6.83
N ASP A 102 0.29 -17.35 -8.07
CA ASP A 102 1.20 -17.65 -9.17
C ASP A 102 1.97 -16.41 -9.67
N ARG A 103 1.48 -15.21 -9.35
CA ARG A 103 2.05 -13.96 -9.88
C ARG A 103 1.87 -12.70 -9.03
N VAL A 104 1.10 -12.72 -7.96
CA VAL A 104 0.92 -11.57 -7.05
C VAL A 104 1.54 -11.85 -5.70
N HIS A 105 2.38 -10.93 -5.25
CA HIS A 105 3.17 -11.01 -4.02
C HIS A 105 2.84 -9.81 -3.13
N ALA A 106 2.22 -10.04 -1.98
CA ALA A 106 2.08 -9.02 -0.95
C ALA A 106 3.40 -8.93 -0.16
N VAL A 107 4.00 -7.74 -0.09
CA VAL A 107 5.27 -7.53 0.62
C VAL A 107 5.09 -6.51 1.74
N ASP A 108 5.64 -6.80 2.92
CA ASP A 108 5.36 -6.01 4.12
C ASP A 108 6.55 -5.11 4.53
N PRO A 109 6.52 -3.82 4.17
CA PRO A 109 7.57 -2.89 4.56
C PRO A 109 7.52 -2.53 6.06
N SER A 110 6.46 -2.94 6.79
CA SER A 110 6.34 -2.70 8.24
C SER A 110 7.44 -3.37 9.04
N SER A 111 8.04 -4.46 8.51
CA SER A 111 9.16 -5.16 9.15
C SER A 111 10.37 -4.29 9.46
N TRP A 112 10.54 -3.16 8.76
CA TRP A 112 11.61 -2.20 9.00
C TRP A 112 11.14 -0.76 9.22
N LEU A 113 9.88 -0.43 8.86
CA LEU A 113 9.29 0.89 9.06
C LEU A 113 8.50 1.03 10.36
N CYS A 114 8.10 -0.09 10.94
CA CYS A 114 7.24 -0.13 12.10
C CYS A 114 7.90 -0.94 13.21
N LYS A 115 7.96 -0.38 14.42
CA LYS A 115 8.37 -1.08 15.62
C LYS A 115 7.16 -1.19 16.54
N ASP A 116 6.74 -2.42 16.85
CA ASP A 116 5.57 -2.69 17.70
C ASP A 116 4.29 -2.01 17.17
N GLY A 117 4.13 -1.97 15.84
CA GLY A 117 3.02 -1.30 15.16
C GLY A 117 3.12 0.22 15.10
N LYS A 118 4.19 0.82 15.65
CA LYS A 118 4.41 2.27 15.65
C LYS A 118 5.44 2.70 14.60
N PRO A 119 5.24 3.86 13.97
CA PRO A 119 6.17 4.39 12.97
C PRO A 119 7.53 4.72 13.58
N ILE A 120 8.57 4.39 12.83
CA ILE A 120 9.96 4.75 13.15
C ILE A 120 10.29 6.07 12.43
N GLU A 121 10.77 7.06 13.16
CA GLU A 121 11.17 8.36 12.59
C GLU A 121 12.51 8.26 11.83
N LYS A 122 13.48 7.53 12.42
CA LYS A 122 14.86 7.44 11.91
C LYS A 122 15.37 6.01 11.86
N ILE A 123 16.12 5.69 10.81
CA ILE A 123 16.88 4.46 10.66
C ILE A 123 18.33 4.84 10.40
N ASP A 124 19.24 4.26 11.19
CA ASP A 124 20.68 4.57 11.10
C ASP A 124 20.97 6.09 11.20
N GLY A 125 20.20 6.80 12.05
CA GLY A 125 20.28 8.25 12.25
C GLY A 125 19.62 9.12 11.18
N LYS A 126 19.09 8.52 10.10
CA LYS A 126 18.48 9.22 8.96
C LYS A 126 16.97 9.20 9.06
N VAL A 127 16.34 10.36 8.86
CA VAL A 127 14.88 10.49 8.81
C VAL A 127 14.36 9.70 7.61
N VAL A 128 13.39 8.82 7.84
CA VAL A 128 12.86 7.94 6.77
C VAL A 128 11.63 8.49 6.09
N ARG A 129 10.85 9.35 6.77
CA ARG A 129 9.67 10.01 6.20
C ARG A 129 9.68 11.50 6.49
N GLU A 130 9.29 12.31 5.51
CA GLU A 130 9.28 13.78 5.61
C GLU A 130 8.15 14.28 6.51
N ASP A 131 7.00 13.62 6.45
CA ASP A 131 5.74 14.04 7.08
C ASP A 131 5.01 12.85 7.73
N GLY A 132 5.76 11.84 8.16
CA GLY A 132 5.18 10.61 8.72
C GLY A 132 4.52 9.69 7.69
N VAL A 133 4.45 10.07 6.40
CA VAL A 133 3.85 9.28 5.31
C VAL A 133 4.85 9.06 4.17
N HIS A 134 5.33 10.14 3.56
CA HIS A 134 6.15 10.13 2.36
C HIS A 134 7.61 9.88 2.68
N TYR A 135 8.27 8.98 1.95
CA TYR A 135 9.69 8.71 2.16
C TYR A 135 10.56 9.92 1.80
N THR A 136 11.57 10.18 2.63
CA THR A 136 12.72 10.99 2.21
C THR A 136 13.51 10.25 1.11
N SER A 137 14.49 10.91 0.50
CA SER A 137 15.43 10.23 -0.42
C SER A 137 16.15 9.04 0.25
N ASP A 138 16.51 9.16 1.52
CA ASP A 138 17.16 8.09 2.28
C ASP A 138 16.17 6.96 2.63
N GLY A 139 14.93 7.30 3.00
CA GLY A 139 13.86 6.33 3.19
C GLY A 139 13.55 5.53 1.93
N ALA A 140 13.50 6.19 0.77
CA ALA A 140 13.26 5.54 -0.52
C ALA A 140 14.42 4.61 -0.91
N LYS A 141 15.68 5.01 -0.67
CA LYS A 141 16.84 4.13 -0.86
C LYS A 141 16.76 2.89 0.02
N LYS A 142 16.34 3.03 1.29
CA LYS A 142 16.15 1.90 2.20
C LYS A 142 15.02 0.97 1.73
N PHE A 143 13.89 1.53 1.32
CA PHE A 143 12.78 0.77 0.74
C PHE A 143 13.25 -0.09 -0.45
N TRP A 144 13.98 0.50 -1.40
CA TRP A 144 14.50 -0.25 -2.53
C TRP A 144 15.57 -1.27 -2.12
N ALA A 145 16.46 -0.94 -1.18
CA ALA A 145 17.43 -1.91 -0.67
C ALA A 145 16.76 -3.15 -0.04
N TRP A 146 15.61 -2.96 0.61
CA TRP A 146 14.79 -4.04 1.18
C TRP A 146 13.97 -4.81 0.11
N LEU A 147 13.39 -4.11 -0.86
CA LEU A 147 12.50 -4.71 -1.86
C LEU A 147 13.27 -5.43 -2.97
N MET A 148 14.37 -4.85 -3.46
CA MET A 148 15.10 -5.37 -4.63
C MET A 148 15.51 -6.84 -4.53
N PRO A 149 15.99 -7.37 -3.39
CA PRO A 149 16.27 -8.80 -3.25
C PRO A 149 15.06 -9.71 -3.51
N GLN A 150 13.86 -9.26 -3.15
CA GLN A 150 12.60 -9.99 -3.34
C GLN A 150 12.16 -9.99 -4.82
N LEU A 151 12.48 -8.92 -5.56
CA LEU A 151 12.19 -8.82 -6.99
C LEU A 151 13.12 -9.71 -7.84
N LYS A 152 14.38 -9.83 -7.43
CA LYS A 152 15.43 -10.51 -8.22
C LYS A 152 15.16 -11.99 -8.47
N SER A 153 14.39 -12.68 -7.64
CA SER A 153 13.98 -14.07 -7.90
C SER A 153 13.04 -14.21 -9.10
N HIS A 154 12.60 -13.10 -9.70
CA HIS A 154 11.61 -13.05 -10.77
C HIS A 154 12.03 -12.21 -12.00
N LEU A 155 13.28 -11.74 -12.07
CA LEU A 155 13.83 -10.98 -13.20
C LEU A 155 14.49 -11.89 -14.25
#